data_AF-T1C917-F1
#
_entry.id   AF-T1C917-F1
#
_cell.length_a   1.000
_cell.length_b   1.000
_cell.length_c   1.000
_cell.angle_alpha   90.00
_cell.angle_beta   90.00
_cell.angle_gamma   90.00
#
_symmetry.space_group_name_H-M   'P 1'
#
loop_
_entity.id
_entity.type
_entity.pdbx_description
1 polymer ?
#
loop_
_entity_poly.entity_id
_entity_poly.type
_entity_poly.pdbx_seq_one_letter_code
_entity_poly.pdbx_strand_id
1 'polypeptide(L)'
;ALILLVQFEHAPLRSLADPSTTPNPMRAPWYFLGLQEILVYFDPWYAGVVLPGMIIVGLMIFPYVDTNPKGVGYYTYSERKFAVFNYS
;
A
#
# COMPACT_ATOMS: atom_id res chain seq x y z
N ALA A 1 14.35 2.10 17.98
CA ALA A 1 14.51 1.49 16.64
C ALA A 1 14.55 2.57 15.55
N LEU A 2 13.49 3.36 15.33
CA LEU A 2 13.46 4.40 14.28
C LEU A 2 14.54 5.48 14.42
N ILE A 3 14.80 5.97 15.64
CA ILE A 3 15.87 6.95 15.90
C ILE A 3 17.26 6.38 15.58
N LEU A 4 17.47 5.07 15.77
CA LEU A 4 18.75 4.43 15.44
C LEU A 4 18.94 4.31 13.92
N LEU A 5 17.87 4.05 13.16
CA LEU A 5 17.92 3.95 11.70
C LEU A 5 18.25 5.29 11.03
N VAL A 6 17.72 6.41 11.55
CA VAL A 6 17.98 7.77 11.03
C VAL A 6 19.47 8.14 11.10
N GLN A 7 20.22 7.60 12.06
CA GLN A 7 21.66 7.90 12.17
C GLN A 7 22.50 7.23 11.07
N PHE A 8 22.00 6.16 10.44
CA PHE A 8 22.68 5.45 9.36
C PHE A 8 22.22 5.91 7.97
N GLU A 9 20.99 6.44 7.86
CA GLU A 9 20.41 6.90 6.59
C GLU A 9 20.43 8.43 6.49
N HIS A 10 21.32 8.96 5.65
CA HIS A 10 21.41 10.41 5.42
C HIS A 10 20.30 10.86 4.46
N ALA A 11 19.40 11.73 4.93
CA ALA A 11 18.41 12.41 4.10
C ALA A 11 18.86 13.86 3.80
N PRO A 12 19.67 14.09 2.75
CA PRO A 12 20.11 15.44 2.40
C PRO A 12 18.92 16.30 1.96
N LEU A 13 18.89 17.56 2.41
CA LEU A 13 17.91 18.55 1.95
C LEU A 13 18.19 18.89 0.48
N ARG A 14 17.16 18.84 -0.37
CA ARG A 14 17.28 19.16 -1.80
C ARG A 14 16.97 20.63 -2.05
N SER A 15 17.42 21.14 -3.20
CA SER A 15 17.08 22.50 -3.66
C SER A 15 15.57 22.68 -3.80
N LEU A 16 15.12 23.94 -3.84
CA LEU A 16 13.72 24.28 -4.13
C LEU A 16 13.28 23.62 -5.44
N ALA A 17 12.01 23.23 -5.49
CA ALA A 17 11.42 22.56 -6.64
C ALA A 17 11.44 23.48 -7.88
N ASP A 18 11.94 22.96 -8.99
CA ASP A 18 12.01 23.66 -10.27
C ASP A 18 11.24 22.83 -11.33
N PRO A 19 10.16 23.37 -11.93
CA PRO A 19 9.38 22.66 -12.94
C PRO A 19 10.17 22.31 -14.21
N SER A 20 11.28 23.00 -14.48
CA SER A 20 12.11 22.78 -15.67
C SER A 20 13.11 21.63 -15.51
N THR A 21 13.30 21.11 -14.30
CA THR A 21 14.26 20.04 -14.02
C THR A 21 13.61 18.85 -13.32
N THR A 22 13.61 17.69 -13.98
CA THR A 22 13.17 16.43 -13.36
C THR A 22 14.35 15.73 -12.68
N PRO A 23 14.36 15.56 -11.35
CA PRO A 23 15.47 14.89 -10.67
C PRO A 23 15.54 13.41 -11.03
N ASN A 24 16.71 12.95 -11.46
CA ASN A 24 17.06 11.53 -11.59
C ASN A 24 17.92 11.12 -10.39
N PRO A 25 17.53 10.14 -9.54
CA PRO A 25 16.40 9.23 -9.64
C PRO A 25 15.12 9.75 -8.97
N MET A 26 13.98 9.49 -9.61
CA MET A 26 12.64 9.75 -9.07
C MET A 26 12.05 8.44 -8.54
N ARG A 27 12.12 8.24 -7.22
CA ARG A 27 11.55 7.08 -6.52
C ARG A 27 10.47 7.53 -5.55
N ALA A 28 9.30 6.91 -5.65
CA ALA A 28 8.20 7.13 -4.72
C ALA A 28 8.52 6.51 -3.35
N PRO A 29 7.84 6.93 -2.28
CA PRO A 29 7.94 6.26 -0.98
C PRO A 29 7.65 4.76 -1.08
N TRP A 30 8.23 3.97 -0.15
CA TRP A 30 8.19 2.49 -0.21
C TRP A 30 6.77 1.90 -0.25
N TYR A 31 5.80 2.53 0.42
CA TYR A 31 4.40 2.10 0.40
C TYR A 31 3.71 2.35 -0.96
N PHE A 32 4.32 3.15 -1.83
CA PHE A 32 3.91 3.36 -3.22
C PHE A 32 4.79 2.64 -4.23
N LEU A 33 5.79 1.85 -3.81
CA LEU A 33 6.69 1.17 -4.74
C LEU A 33 5.92 0.28 -5.75
N GLY A 34 4.96 -0.50 -5.27
CA GLY A 34 4.12 -1.33 -6.14
C GLY A 34 3.26 -0.51 -7.10
N LEU A 35 2.73 0.64 -6.66
CA LEU A 35 2.00 1.56 -7.55
C LEU A 35 2.93 2.17 -8.60
N GLN A 36 4.15 2.53 -8.20
CA GLN A 36 5.16 3.09 -9.10
C GLN A 36 5.57 2.08 -10.17
N GLU A 37 5.75 0.81 -9.81
CA GLU A 37 6.04 -0.25 -10.78
C GLU A 37 4.89 -0.41 -11.78
N ILE A 38 3.63 -0.44 -11.31
CA ILE A 38 2.46 -0.56 -12.20
C ILE A 38 2.35 0.66 -13.13
N LEU A 39 2.66 1.87 -12.67
CA LEU A 39 2.69 3.08 -13.49
C LEU A 39 3.76 3.07 -14.59
N VAL A 40 4.85 2.30 -14.42
CA VAL A 40 5.89 2.16 -15.44
C VAL A 40 5.45 1.22 -16.56
N TYR A 41 4.63 0.21 -16.25
CA TYR A 41 4.26 -0.85 -17.19
C TYR A 41 2.85 -0.72 -17.77
N PHE A 42 1.95 0.05 -17.15
CA PHE A 42 0.54 0.18 -17.56
C PHE A 42 0.14 1.64 -17.83
N ASP A 43 -0.97 1.83 -18.55
CA ASP A 43 -1.56 3.14 -18.77
C ASP A 43 -1.81 3.88 -17.44
N PRO A 44 -1.37 5.15 -17.29
CA PRO A 44 -1.46 5.88 -16.03
C PRO A 44 -2.89 5.99 -15.47
N TRP A 45 -3.89 6.03 -16.36
CA TRP A 45 -5.30 6.03 -15.98
C TRP A 45 -5.69 4.73 -15.27
N TYR A 46 -5.30 3.58 -15.82
CA TYR A 46 -5.66 2.28 -15.27
C TYR A 46 -4.90 1.99 -13.98
N ALA A 47 -3.59 2.30 -13.98
CA ALA A 47 -2.69 2.12 -12.84
C ALA A 47 -3.03 3.06 -11.67
N GLY A 48 -3.34 4.33 -11.96
CA GLY A 48 -3.50 5.39 -10.96
C GLY A 48 -4.94 5.59 -10.46
N VAL A 49 -5.95 5.27 -11.27
CA VAL A 49 -7.36 5.56 -10.94
C VAL A 49 -8.18 4.28 -10.80
N VAL A 50 -8.19 3.44 -11.83
CA VAL A 50 -9.08 2.27 -11.88
C VAL A 50 -8.67 1.23 -10.83
N LEU A 51 -7.41 0.80 -10.83
CA LEU A 51 -6.96 -0.26 -9.92
C LEU A 51 -7.05 0.13 -8.44
N PRO A 52 -6.56 1.31 -8.00
CA PRO A 52 -6.71 1.74 -6.60
C PRO A 52 -8.19 1.93 -6.23
N GLY A 53 -9.00 2.47 -7.13
CA GLY A 53 -10.44 2.61 -6.93
C GLY A 53 -11.14 1.27 -6.69
N MET A 54 -10.82 0.24 -7.48
CA MET A 54 -11.35 -1.10 -7.29
C MET A 54 -10.94 -1.72 -5.96
N ILE A 55 -9.70 -1.50 -5.50
CA ILE A 55 -9.25 -2.00 -4.19
C ILE A 55 -10.07 -1.37 -3.06
N ILE A 56 -10.25 -0.04 -3.09
CA ILE A 56 -11.01 0.67 -2.05
C ILE A 56 -12.47 0.20 -2.05
N VAL A 57 -13.11 0.10 -3.22
CA VAL A 57 -14.49 -0.41 -3.34
C VAL A 57 -14.58 -1.85 -2.85
N GLY A 58 -13.62 -2.71 -3.20
CA GLY A 58 -13.53 -4.08 -2.69
C GLY A 58 -13.43 -4.13 -1.16
N LEU A 59 -12.62 -3.26 -0.55
CA LEU A 59 -12.49 -3.15 0.91
C LEU A 59 -13.76 -2.61 1.57
N MET A 60 -14.50 -1.70 0.93
CA MET A 60 -15.80 -1.24 1.41
C MET A 60 -16.87 -2.33 1.34
N ILE A 61 -16.80 -3.21 0.33
CA ILE A 61 -17.72 -4.35 0.17
C ILE A 61 -17.37 -5.48 1.16
N PHE A 62 -16.10 -5.60 1.55
CA PHE A 62 -15.61 -6.66 2.43
C PHE A 62 -16.46 -6.94 3.69
N PRO A 63 -16.85 -5.95 4.52
CA PRO A 63 -17.68 -6.21 5.71
C PRO A 63 -19.11 -6.70 5.39
N TYR A 64 -19.60 -6.49 4.17
CA TYR A 64 -20.92 -6.96 3.75
C TYR A 64 -20.88 -8.39 3.19
N VAL A 65 -19.70 -8.85 2.75
CA VAL A 65 -19.50 -10.21 2.23
C VAL A 65 -19.10 -11.17 3.36
N ASP A 66 -18.21 -10.75 4.27
CA ASP A 66 -17.88 -11.51 5.49
C ASP A 66 -18.57 -10.89 6.71
N THR A 67 -19.83 -11.28 6.94
CA THR A 67 -20.62 -10.86 8.11
C THR A 67 -20.45 -11.77 9.32
N ASN A 68 -19.41 -12.62 9.36
CA ASN A 68 -19.26 -13.60 10.44
C ASN A 68 -18.91 -12.92 11.78
N PRO A 69 -19.78 -12.99 12.82
CA PRO A 69 -19.52 -12.36 14.12
C PRO A 69 -18.52 -13.16 14.98
N LYS A 70 -18.13 -14.37 14.57
CA LYS A 70 -17.24 -15.25 15.34
C LYS A 70 -15.78 -14.80 15.22
N GLY A 71 -15.06 -14.81 16.34
CA GLY A 71 -13.66 -14.38 16.40
C GLY A 71 -13.46 -12.86 16.34
N VAL A 72 -14.50 -12.07 16.67
CA VAL A 72 -14.37 -10.64 16.95
C VAL A 72 -13.93 -10.48 18.40
N GLY A 73 -12.72 -9.96 18.63
CA GLY A 73 -12.20 -9.66 19.98
C GLY A 73 -11.52 -10.83 20.72
N TYR A 74 -11.41 -12.02 20.12
CA TYR A 74 -10.65 -13.15 20.67
C TYR A 74 -10.00 -14.00 19.56
N TYR A 75 -8.84 -14.59 19.85
CA TYR A 75 -8.10 -15.40 18.89
C TYR A 75 -8.79 -16.77 18.71
N THR A 76 -9.33 -17.01 17.51
CA THR A 76 -9.92 -18.31 17.16
C THR A 76 -9.49 -18.76 15.77
N TYR A 77 -8.71 -19.84 15.72
CA TYR A 77 -8.28 -20.51 14.49
C TYR A 77 -9.34 -21.51 13.96
N SER A 78 -10.01 -22.24 14.86
CA SER A 78 -10.94 -23.33 14.51
C SER A 78 -12.23 -22.86 13.82
N GLU A 79 -12.73 -21.67 14.17
CA GLU A 79 -14.00 -21.11 13.66
C GLU A 79 -13.82 -20.23 12.40
N ARG A 80 -12.58 -19.91 12.01
CA ARG A 80 -12.26 -19.03 10.87
C ARG A 80 -11.23 -19.61 9.91
N LYS A 81 -11.20 -20.93 9.74
CA LYS A 81 -10.21 -21.63 8.89
C LYS A 81 -10.11 -21.04 7.48
N PHE A 82 -11.24 -20.63 6.87
CA PHE A 82 -11.23 -20.02 5.53
C PHE A 82 -10.62 -18.61 5.51
N ALA A 83 -10.91 -17.77 6.51
CA ALA A 83 -10.28 -16.46 6.61
C ALA A 83 -8.78 -16.63 6.92
N VAL A 84 -8.43 -17.47 7.89
CA VAL A 84 -7.02 -17.71 8.24
C VAL A 84 -6.25 -18.29 7.06
N PHE A 85 -6.82 -19.25 6.32
CA PHE A 85 -6.17 -19.83 5.14
C PHE A 85 -5.95 -18.82 4.00
N ASN A 86 -6.90 -17.93 3.74
CA ASN A 86 -6.73 -16.89 2.71
C ASN A 86 -5.77 -15.75 3.14
N TYR A 87 -5.57 -15.56 4.44
CA TYR A 87 -4.68 -14.53 5.00
C TYR A 87 -3.34 -15.08 5.54
N SER A 88 -3.07 -16.39 5.40
CA SER A 88 -1.82 -17.06 5.83
C SER A 88 -0.82 -17.23 4.69
#